data_AF-A0A6C0PBX2-F1
#
_entry.id   AF-A0A6C0PBX2-F1
#
_cell.length_a   1.000
_cell.length_b   1.000
_cell.length_c   1.000
_cell.angle_alpha   90.00
_cell.angle_beta   90.00
_cell.angle_gamma   90.00
#
_symmetry.space_group_name_H-M   'P 1'
#
loop_
_entity.id
_entity.type
_entity.pdbx_description
1 polymer ?
#
loop_
_entity_poly.entity_id
_entity_poly.type
_entity_poly.pdbx_seq_one_letter_code
_entity_poly.pdbx_strand_id
1 'polypeptide(L)' 'MTGGMAMTCAKTGLKLVSSSSIRRLEDEIHALRMKMEQSYVEEATFSSEKVIGLSRLLDTKINEYMRFKTNRGTAQLS' A
#
# COMPACT_ATOMS: atom_id res chain seq x y z
N MET A 1 -8.02 14.92 47.16
CA MET A 1 -8.36 14.87 45.72
C MET A 1 -7.06 14.61 44.96
N THR A 2 -7.05 13.50 44.23
CA THR A 2 -6.00 12.95 43.35
C THR A 2 -5.39 14.04 42.45
N GLY A 3 -4.09 14.13 42.15
CA GLY A 3 -3.08 13.10 41.87
C GLY A 3 -2.38 13.57 40.58
N GLY A 4 -1.12 14.03 40.67
CA GLY A 4 -0.41 14.72 39.60
C GLY A 4 -0.20 13.86 38.35
N MET A 5 -0.53 14.41 37.19
CA MET A 5 -0.38 13.79 35.88
C MET A 5 1.11 13.65 35.52
N ALA A 6 1.60 12.41 35.41
CA ALA A 6 2.94 12.13 34.91
C ALA A 6 2.96 12.22 33.38
N MET A 7 3.74 13.18 32.85
CA MET A 7 4.03 13.30 31.43
C MET A 7 5.33 12.54 31.13
N THR A 8 5.25 11.22 30.96
CA THR A 8 6.36 10.47 30.36
C THR A 8 6.14 10.45 28.85
N CYS A 9 6.69 11.45 28.17
CA CYS A 9 6.77 11.40 26.71
C CYS A 9 7.76 10.30 26.32
N ALA A 10 7.22 9.10 26.06
CA ALA A 10 7.96 8.00 25.45
C ALA A 10 8.49 8.48 24.09
N LYS A 11 9.81 8.62 23.99
CA LYS A 11 10.52 8.87 22.73
C LYS A 11 10.50 7.58 21.90
N THR A 12 9.36 7.27 21.30
CA THR A 12 9.30 6.26 20.25
C THR A 12 9.89 6.89 18.99
N GLY A 13 11.12 6.49 18.67
CA GLY A 13 11.70 6.65 17.34
C GLY A 13 10.88 5.82 16.35
N LEU A 14 9.68 6.29 16.00
CA LEU A 14 8.87 5.72 14.96
C LEU A 14 9.52 6.15 13.64
N LYS A 15 10.22 5.22 12.99
CA LYS A 15 10.70 5.35 11.62
C LYS A 15 9.50 5.76 10.75
N LEU A 16 9.36 7.06 10.47
CA LEU A 16 8.23 7.72 9.80
C LEU A 16 8.03 7.30 8.33
N VAL A 17 8.81 6.32 7.85
CA VAL A 17 8.67 5.68 6.54
C VAL A 17 7.42 4.77 6.46
N SER A 18 6.60 4.75 7.51
CA SER A 18 5.65 3.67 7.81
C SER A 18 4.25 3.86 7.20
N SER A 19 3.54 4.95 7.43
CA SER A 19 2.14 5.09 6.95
C SER A 19 2.03 5.71 5.56
N SER A 20 2.83 6.74 5.28
CA SER A 20 2.72 7.50 4.04
C SER A 20 3.11 6.69 2.80
N SER A 21 4.14 5.84 2.87
CA SER A 21 4.56 5.00 1.73
C SER A 21 3.53 3.91 1.41
N ILE A 22 2.93 3.30 2.44
CA ILE A 22 1.87 2.30 2.25
C ILE A 22 0.62 2.94 1.68
N ARG A 23 0.25 4.12 2.19
CA ARG A 23 -0.91 4.87 1.70
C ARG A 23 -0.74 5.30 0.25
N ARG A 24 0.47 5.73 -0.14
CA ARG A 24 0.82 5.97 -1.56
C ARG A 24 0.70 4.71 -2.41
N LEU A 25 1.13 3.55 -1.91
CA LEU A 25 0.94 2.28 -2.62
C LEU A 25 -0.53 1.91 -2.77
N GLU A 26 -1.37 2.15 -1.76
CA GLU A 26 -2.82 1.95 -1.85
C GLU A 26 -3.44 2.86 -2.90
N ASP A 27 -3.07 4.13 -2.94
CA ASP A 27 -3.51 5.09 -3.95
C ASP A 27 -3.07 4.67 -5.36
N GLU A 28 -1.82 4.24 -5.52
CA GLU A 28 -1.28 3.73 -6.80
C GLU A 28 -2.02 2.48 -7.28
N ILE A 29 -2.27 1.52 -6.39
CA ILE A 29 -3.05 0.31 -6.69
C ILE A 29 -4.47 0.67 -7.12
N HIS A 30 -5.12 1.58 -6.40
CA HIS A 30 -6.48 2.03 -6.73
C HIS A 30 -6.53 2.71 -8.11
N ALA A 31 -5.61 3.64 -8.37
CA ALA A 31 -5.54 4.33 -9.66
C ALA A 31 -5.29 3.35 -10.82
N LEU A 32 -4.43 2.34 -10.63
CA LEU A 32 -4.17 1.32 -11.64
C LEU A 32 -5.37 0.43 -11.91
N ARG A 33 -6.15 0.05 -10.88
CA ARG A 33 -7.41 -0.69 -11.06
C ARG A 33 -8.40 0.09 -11.92
N MET A 34 -8.58 1.38 -11.61
CA MET A 34 -9.50 2.25 -12.36
C MET A 34 -9.05 2.43 -13.81
N LYS A 35 -7.76 2.64 -14.05
CA LYS A 35 -7.23 2.74 -15.41
C LYS A 35 -7.37 1.43 -16.19
N MET A 36 -7.19 0.29 -15.53
CA MET A 36 -7.32 -1.03 -16.16
C MET A 36 -8.77 -1.31 -16.55
N GLU A 37 -9.72 -1.02 -15.65
CA GLU A 37 -11.16 -1.16 -15.93
C GLU A 37 -11.59 -0.24 -17.06
N GLN A 38 -11.18 1.03 -17.02
CA GLN A 38 -11.46 1.98 -18.10
C GLN A 38 -10.86 1.52 -19.44
N SER A 39 -9.62 1.02 -19.44
CA SER A 39 -9.00 0.49 -20.66
C SER A 39 -9.72 -0.75 -21.17
N TYR A 40 -10.23 -1.61 -20.29
CA TYR A 40 -11.04 -2.75 -20.72
C TYR A 40 -12.36 -2.29 -21.36
N VAL A 41 -13.02 -1.27 -20.82
CA VAL A 41 -14.23 -0.69 -21.42
C VAL A 41 -13.94 -0.12 -22.82
N GLU A 42 -12.81 0.56 -22.99
CA GLU A 42 -12.39 1.14 -24.27
C GLU A 42 -12.01 0.08 -25.31
N GLU A 43 -11.25 -0.93 -24.90
CA GLU A 43 -10.69 -1.93 -25.81
C GLU A 43 -11.67 -3.11 -26.05
N ALA A 44 -12.69 -3.26 -25.19
CA ALA A 44 -13.64 -4.37 -25.14
C ALA A 44 -13.00 -5.76 -25.04
N THR A 45 -11.73 -5.84 -24.63
CA THR A 45 -11.00 -7.10 -24.49
C THR A 45 -9.95 -7.04 -23.40
N PHE A 46 -9.78 -8.15 -22.68
CA PHE A 46 -8.69 -8.34 -21.72
C PHE A 46 -7.35 -8.66 -22.39
N SER A 47 -7.34 -9.05 -23.68
CA SER A 47 -6.13 -9.41 -24.41
C SER A 47 -5.44 -8.22 -25.10
N SER A 48 -5.98 -7.00 -24.97
CA SER A 48 -5.31 -5.79 -25.46
C SER A 48 -3.99 -5.58 -24.72
N GLU A 49 -2.94 -5.21 -25.44
CA GLU A 49 -1.62 -4.92 -24.85
C GLU A 49 -1.71 -3.84 -23.77
N LYS A 50 -2.64 -2.89 -23.93
CA LYS A 50 -2.91 -1.83 -22.94
C LYS A 50 -3.41 -2.41 -21.62
N VAL A 51 -4.40 -3.30 -21.67
CA VAL A 51 -4.99 -3.95 -20.48
C VAL A 51 -3.99 -4.91 -19.84
N ILE A 52 -3.27 -5.69 -20.65
CA ILE A 52 -2.21 -6.59 -20.17
C ILE A 52 -1.08 -5.80 -19.48
N GLY A 53 -0.64 -4.69 -20.06
CA GLY A 53 0.39 -3.83 -19.48
C GLY A 53 -0.04 -3.25 -18.13
N LEU A 54 -1.27 -2.74 -18.05
CA LEU A 54 -1.84 -2.23 -16.80
C LEU A 54 -1.98 -3.33 -15.75
N SER A 55 -2.40 -4.54 -16.14
CA SER A 55 -2.50 -5.70 -15.25
C SER A 55 -1.14 -6.09 -14.65
N ARG A 56 -0.09 -6.18 -15.49
CA ARG A 56 1.29 -6.47 -15.03
C ARG A 56 1.81 -5.40 -14.05
N LEU A 57 1.52 -4.14 -14.33
CA LEU A 57 1.93 -3.03 -13.45
C LEU A 57 1.17 -3.05 -12.12
N LEU A 58 -0.14 -3.33 -12.16
CA LEU A 58 -0.98 -3.50 -10.98
C LEU A 58 -0.48 -4.65 -10.10
N ASP A 59 -0.17 -5.79 -10.70
CA ASP A 59 0.39 -6.95 -9.99
C ASP A 59 1.71 -6.60 -9.27
N THR A 60 2.60 -5.89 -9.96
CA THR A 60 3.86 -5.41 -9.36
C THR A 60 3.61 -4.58 -8.09
N LYS A 61 2.61 -3.68 -8.13
CA LYS A 61 2.27 -2.82 -7.00
C LYS A 61 1.60 -3.56 -5.85
N ILE A 62 0.76 -4.55 -6.17
CA ILE A 62 0.18 -5.45 -5.16
C ILE A 62 1.30 -6.24 -4.48
N ASN A 63 2.22 -6.82 -5.24
CA ASN A 63 3.36 -7.55 -4.69
C ASN A 63 4.23 -6.67 -3.78
N GLU A 64 4.48 -5.42 -4.19
CA GLU A 64 5.17 -4.43 -3.38
C GLU A 64 4.42 -4.17 -2.05
N TYR A 65 3.12 -3.88 -2.11
CA TYR A 65 2.28 -3.67 -0.94
C TYR A 65 2.27 -4.88 0.02
N MET A 66 2.16 -6.09 -0.54
CA MET A 66 2.18 -7.33 0.24
C MET A 66 3.52 -7.50 0.97
N ARG A 67 4.64 -7.18 0.33
CA ARG A 67 5.97 -7.18 0.99
C ARG A 67 6.04 -6.15 2.12
N PHE A 68 5.49 -4.95 1.92
CA PHE A 68 5.43 -3.94 2.98
C PHE A 68 4.59 -4.38 4.19
N LYS A 69 3.47 -5.08 3.96
CA LYS A 69 2.65 -5.65 5.03
C LYS A 69 3.31 -6.84 5.72
N THR A 70 3.89 -7.77 4.97
CA THR A 70 4.56 -8.95 5.52
C THR A 70 5.80 -8.58 6.32
N ASN A 71 6.58 -7.58 5.90
CA ASN A 71 7.73 -7.09 6.66
C ASN A 71 7.37 -6.43 8.00
N ARG A 72 6.08 -6.08 8.22
CA ARG A 72 5.59 -5.71 9.56
C ARG A 72 5.18 -6.91 10.42
N GLY A 73 4.87 -8.05 9.80
CA GLY A 73 4.56 -9.31 10.49
C GLY A 73 5.81 -10.08 10.91
N THR A 74 6.89 -10.05 10.11
CA THR A 74 8.15 -10.76 10.39
C THR A 74 9.08 -10.05 11.37
N ALA A 75 8.80 -8.80 11.75
CA ALA A 75 9.52 -8.13 12.84
C ALA A 75 9.03 -8.55 14.25
N GLN A 76 8.11 -9.53 14.36
CA GLN A 76 7.57 -10.00 15.65
C GLN A 76 7.60 -11.52 15.88
N LEU A 77 8.04 -12.36 14.94
CA LEU A 77 8.09 -13.81 15.16
C LEU A 77 9.47 -14.38 14.78
N SER A 78 10.24 -14.63 15.86
CA SER A 78 11.36 -15.57 16.08
C SER A 78 12.49 -15.66 15.06
#